data_AF-A0A6L4AC26-F1
#
_entry.id   AF-A0A6L4AC26-F1
#
_cell.length_a   1.000
_cell.length_b   1.000
_cell.length_c   1.000
_cell.angle_alpha   90.00
_cell.angle_beta   90.00
_cell.angle_gamma   90.00
#
_symmetry.space_group_name_H-M   'P 1'
#
loop_
_entity.id
_entity.type
_entity.pdbx_description
1 polymer ?
#
loop_
_entity_poly.entity_id
_entity_poly.type
_entity_poly.pdbx_seq_one_letter_code
_entity_poly.pdbx_strand_id
1 'polypeptide(L)'
;MLNDLIKGREVFSNVGAVVKSSTLTRFISAKDDNDKKLLVWGMITDANGVMRLSLRDFRAHVGILQTAGFPELAQRITQDYLESYAMGLNHYVDDLRRITLTSRETRIQR
;
A
#
# COMPACT_ATOMS: atom_id res chain seq x y z
N MET A 1 -2.04 -21.41 -7.90
CA MET A 1 -3.44 -21.04 -8.21
C MET A 1 -4.15 -20.17 -7.17
N LEU A 2 -4.08 -20.39 -5.84
CA LEU A 2 -4.54 -19.37 -4.86
C LEU A 2 -3.49 -18.28 -4.63
N ASN A 3 -2.22 -18.68 -4.53
CA ASN A 3 -1.07 -17.80 -4.48
C ASN A 3 -0.98 -16.90 -5.73
N ASP A 4 -1.39 -17.39 -6.91
CA ASP A 4 -1.44 -16.58 -8.14
C ASP A 4 -2.73 -15.76 -8.26
N LEU A 5 -3.79 -16.09 -7.49
CA LEU A 5 -4.97 -15.24 -7.38
C LEU A 5 -4.69 -14.02 -6.48
N ILE A 6 -3.98 -14.26 -5.36
CA ILE A 6 -3.65 -13.25 -4.34
C ILE A 6 -2.37 -12.47 -4.71
N LYS A 7 -1.35 -13.10 -5.29
CA LYS A 7 -0.09 -12.45 -5.74
C LYS A 7 -0.08 -12.09 -7.23
N GLY A 8 -1.06 -12.54 -8.01
CA GLY A 8 -0.98 -12.45 -9.48
C GLY A 8 -1.20 -11.06 -10.03
N ARG A 9 -2.01 -10.22 -9.37
CA ARG A 9 -2.44 -8.92 -9.91
C ARG A 9 -1.77 -7.73 -9.25
N GLU A 10 -1.15 -7.92 -8.09
CA GLU A 10 -0.50 -6.85 -7.34
C GLU A 10 1.02 -7.03 -7.31
N VAL A 11 1.74 -5.92 -7.29
CA VAL A 11 3.19 -5.88 -7.07
C VAL A 11 3.49 -4.84 -6.01
N PHE A 12 4.23 -5.26 -4.98
CA PHE A 12 4.72 -4.36 -3.94
C PHE A 12 6.22 -4.12 -4.13
N SER A 13 6.64 -2.87 -3.97
CA SER A 13 8.05 -2.48 -3.92
C SER A 13 8.26 -1.58 -2.71
N ASN A 14 9.29 -1.89 -1.93
CA ASN A 14 9.59 -1.18 -0.70
C ASN A 14 11.06 -0.78 -0.70
N VAL A 15 11.34 0.49 -0.41
CA VAL A 15 12.71 1.01 -0.25
C VAL A 15 13.17 1.04 1.22
N GLY A 16 12.31 0.64 2.15
CA GLY A 16 12.58 0.63 3.58
C GLY A 16 12.48 2.01 4.21
N ALA A 17 13.12 2.15 5.37
CA ALA A 17 13.19 3.42 6.09
C ALA A 17 14.33 4.28 5.56
N VAL A 18 14.02 5.55 5.29
CA VAL A 18 15.04 6.53 4.93
C VAL A 18 15.81 7.00 6.15
N VAL A 19 16.98 7.59 5.92
CA VAL A 19 17.76 8.26 6.98
C VAL A 19 16.97 9.44 7.55
N LYS A 20 17.18 9.76 8.84
CA LYS A 20 16.43 10.81 9.57
C LYS A 20 16.54 12.21 8.96
N SER A 21 17.58 12.48 8.18
CA SER A 21 17.78 13.76 7.47
C SER A 21 17.12 13.80 6.09
N SER A 22 16.56 12.68 5.63
CA SER A 22 15.94 12.57 4.31
C SER A 22 14.62 13.34 4.25
N THR A 23 14.37 13.99 3.13
CA THR A 23 13.09 14.63 2.80
C THR A 23 12.19 13.74 1.93
N LEU A 24 12.65 12.55 1.56
CA LEU A 24 11.89 11.63 0.73
C LEU A 24 10.66 11.10 1.47
N THR A 25 9.49 11.36 0.90
CA THR A 25 8.18 10.93 1.43
C THR A 25 7.35 10.16 0.41
N ARG A 26 7.87 9.97 -0.81
CA ARG A 26 7.17 9.25 -1.87
C ARG A 26 8.14 8.33 -2.59
N PHE A 27 7.69 7.12 -2.84
CA PHE A 27 8.37 6.15 -3.68
C PHE A 27 7.35 5.53 -4.63
N ILE A 28 7.67 5.53 -5.92
CA ILE A 28 6.86 4.92 -6.96
C ILE A 28 7.67 3.74 -7.50
N SER A 29 7.06 2.55 -7.53
CA SER A 29 7.74 1.36 -8.02
C SER A 29 8.08 1.47 -9.51
N ALA A 30 9.32 1.10 -9.84
CA ALA A 30 9.80 0.89 -11.20
C ALA A 30 9.78 -0.60 -11.61
N LYS A 31 9.22 -1.49 -10.79
CA LYS A 31 9.21 -2.92 -11.06
C LYS A 31 8.31 -3.22 -12.27
N ASP A 32 8.86 -3.97 -13.22
CA ASP A 32 8.23 -4.34 -14.49
C ASP A 32 6.84 -4.94 -14.24
N ASP A 33 5.84 -4.14 -14.59
CA ASP A 33 4.42 -4.41 -14.47
C ASP A 33 3.93 -4.90 -15.83
N ASN A 34 4.33 -6.13 -16.16
CA ASN A 34 3.77 -6.83 -17.32
C ASN A 34 2.24 -6.72 -17.36
N ASP A 35 1.62 -6.94 -18.52
CA ASP A 35 0.18 -6.74 -18.74
C ASP A 35 -0.75 -7.49 -17.77
N LYS A 36 -0.22 -8.38 -16.94
CA LYS A 36 -0.95 -9.17 -15.95
C LYS A 36 -1.03 -8.47 -14.57
N LYS A 37 -0.27 -7.40 -14.33
CA LYS A 37 -0.31 -6.63 -13.09
C LYS A 37 -1.30 -5.47 -13.22
N LEU A 38 -2.24 -5.41 -12.28
CA LEU A 38 -3.31 -4.42 -12.24
C LEU A 38 -3.07 -3.34 -11.19
N LEU A 39 -2.30 -3.67 -10.14
CA LEU A 39 -1.99 -2.79 -9.01
C LEU A 39 -0.48 -2.78 -8.73
N VAL A 40 0.13 -1.60 -8.80
CA VAL A 40 1.57 -1.43 -8.54
C VAL A 40 1.77 -0.50 -7.36
N TRP A 41 2.19 -1.07 -6.24
CA TRP A 41 2.36 -0.40 -4.96
C TRP A 41 3.82 -0.04 -4.71
N GLY A 42 4.04 1.21 -4.30
CA GLY A 42 5.29 1.72 -3.73
C GLY A 42 5.14 1.97 -2.24
N MET A 43 6.17 1.61 -1.46
CA MET A 43 6.23 1.80 -0.03
C MET A 43 7.56 2.42 0.39
N ILE A 44 7.50 3.37 1.31
CA ILE A 44 8.65 4.03 1.92
C ILE A 44 8.30 4.37 3.37
N THR A 45 9.22 4.16 4.30
CA THR A 45 9.08 4.71 5.66
C THR A 45 9.86 6.02 5.70
N ASP A 46 9.15 7.13 5.93
CA ASP A 46 9.75 8.47 5.92
C ASP A 46 10.60 8.73 7.18
N ALA A 47 11.25 9.90 7.22
CA ALA A 47 12.12 10.30 8.32
C ALA A 47 11.40 10.43 9.68
N ASN A 48 10.07 10.54 9.68
CA ASN A 48 9.25 10.58 10.90
C ASN A 48 8.80 9.18 11.34
N GLY A 49 9.25 8.13 10.66
CA GLY A 49 8.83 6.75 10.92
C GLY A 49 7.45 6.41 10.37
N VAL A 50 6.86 7.25 9.51
CA VAL A 50 5.55 7.00 8.91
C VAL A 50 5.73 6.20 7.63
N MET A 51 5.10 5.03 7.56
CA MET A 51 5.03 4.22 6.34
C MET A 51 4.04 4.87 5.36
N ARG A 52 4.54 5.30 4.21
CA ARG A 52 3.76 5.92 3.15
C ARG A 52 3.59 4.95 2.00
N LEU A 53 2.34 4.76 1.61
CA LEU A 53 1.94 3.95 0.47
C LEU A 53 1.70 4.85 -0.74
N SER A 54 1.98 4.33 -1.94
CA SER A 54 1.69 4.97 -3.21
C SER A 54 1.19 3.92 -4.19
N LEU A 55 0.17 4.24 -4.97
CA LEU A 55 -0.42 3.36 -5.97
C LEU A 55 -0.21 3.99 -7.34
N ARG A 56 0.64 3.37 -8.16
CA ARG A 56 1.01 3.88 -9.50
C ARG A 56 0.01 3.46 -10.56
N ASP A 57 -0.40 2.20 -10.51
CA ASP A 57 -1.22 1.59 -11.53
C ASP A 57 -2.52 1.10 -10.91
N PHE A 58 -3.64 1.61 -11.42
CA PHE A 58 -5.00 1.17 -11.07
C PHE A 58 -5.73 0.82 -12.37
N ARG A 59 -5.05 -0.04 -13.15
CA ARG A 59 -5.30 -0.36 -14.56
C ARG A 59 -6.75 -0.74 -14.86
N ALA A 60 -7.43 -1.42 -13.93
CA ALA A 60 -8.81 -1.86 -14.09
C ALA A 60 -9.80 -0.69 -14.32
N HIS A 61 -9.50 0.51 -13.82
CA HIS A 61 -10.44 1.63 -13.86
C HIS A 61 -9.85 2.90 -14.48
N VAL A 62 -8.55 3.19 -14.27
CA VAL A 62 -7.96 4.46 -14.72
C VAL A 62 -7.96 4.60 -16.23
N GLY A 63 -7.52 3.58 -16.97
CA GLY A 63 -7.47 3.66 -18.44
C GLY A 63 -8.85 3.82 -19.08
N ILE A 64 -9.85 3.11 -18.55
CA ILE A 64 -11.24 3.19 -19.03
C ILE A 64 -11.82 4.58 -18.76
N LEU A 65 -11.65 5.09 -17.53
CA LEU A 65 -12.16 6.40 -17.15
C LEU A 65 -11.46 7.55 -17.87
N GLN A 66 -10.14 7.44 -18.09
CA GLN A 66 -9.40 8.42 -18.90
C GLN A 66 -9.90 8.44 -20.35
N THR A 67 -10.05 7.27 -20.97
CA THR A 67 -10.55 7.15 -22.36
C THR A 67 -11.97 7.69 -22.51
N ALA A 68 -12.81 7.49 -21.48
CA ALA A 68 -14.17 8.00 -21.43
C ALA A 68 -14.27 9.51 -21.08
N GLY A 69 -13.15 10.21 -20.85
CA GLY A 69 -13.14 11.65 -20.56
C GLY A 69 -13.36 12.02 -19.09
N PHE A 70 -13.17 11.08 -18.16
CA PHE A 70 -13.35 11.27 -16.71
C PHE A 70 -12.05 11.12 -15.89
N PRO A 71 -10.97 11.89 -16.18
CA PRO A 71 -9.69 11.74 -15.49
C PRO A 71 -9.77 12.08 -13.99
N GLU A 72 -10.59 13.06 -13.60
CA GLU A 72 -10.77 13.42 -12.18
C GLU A 72 -11.44 12.30 -11.38
N LEU A 73 -12.43 11.63 -11.98
CA LEU A 73 -13.09 10.49 -11.36
C LEU A 73 -12.12 9.31 -11.20
N ALA A 74 -11.26 9.08 -12.21
CA ALA A 74 -10.20 8.09 -12.14
C ALA A 74 -9.27 8.33 -10.95
N GLN A 75 -8.86 9.59 -10.74
CA GLN A 75 -8.02 9.98 -9.61
C GLN A 75 -8.75 9.78 -8.27
N ARG A 76 -10.01 10.22 -8.17
CA ARG A 76 -10.80 10.10 -6.93
C ARG A 76 -11.01 8.66 -6.50
N ILE A 77 -11.36 7.77 -7.43
CA ILE A 77 -11.55 6.35 -7.12
C ILE A 77 -10.23 5.70 -6.71
N THR A 78 -9.13 6.04 -7.40
CA THR A 78 -7.80 5.51 -7.04
C THR A 78 -7.38 5.97 -5.65
N GLN A 79 -7.64 7.24 -5.31
CA GLN A 79 -7.34 7.80 -4.00
C GLN A 79 -8.20 7.16 -2.90
N ASP A 80 -9.51 7.03 -3.12
CA ASP A 80 -10.43 6.37 -2.19
C ASP A 80 -10.01 4.92 -1.89
N TYR A 81 -9.59 4.18 -2.92
CA TYR A 81 -9.08 2.83 -2.76
C TYR A 81 -7.78 2.79 -1.94
N LEU A 82 -6.82 3.68 -2.23
CA LEU A 82 -5.56 3.80 -1.49
C LEU A 82 -5.80 4.15 -0.01
N GLU A 83 -6.69 5.11 0.26
CA GLU A 83 -7.05 5.53 1.61
C GLU A 83 -7.74 4.40 2.38
N SER A 84 -8.72 3.74 1.77
CA SER A 84 -9.42 2.60 2.34
C SER A 84 -8.46 1.46 2.69
N TYR A 85 -7.51 1.16 1.80
CA TYR A 85 -6.47 0.16 2.05
C TYR A 85 -5.59 0.55 3.25
N ALA A 86 -5.10 1.80 3.29
CA ALA A 86 -4.26 2.29 4.37
C ALA A 86 -4.99 2.28 5.73
N MET A 87 -6.27 2.69 5.75
CA MET A 87 -7.13 2.63 6.94
C MET A 87 -7.30 1.19 7.42
N GLY A 88 -7.63 0.26 6.52
CA GLY A 88 -7.78 -1.15 6.86
C GLY A 88 -6.50 -1.77 7.43
N LEU A 89 -5.34 -1.42 6.85
CA LEU A 89 -4.04 -1.87 7.36
C LEU A 89 -3.74 -1.33 8.75
N ASN A 90 -4.03 -0.05 9.01
CA ASN A 90 -3.88 0.54 10.34
C ASN A 90 -4.76 -0.17 11.37
N HIS A 91 -6.04 -0.38 11.05
CA HIS A 91 -6.97 -1.09 11.94
C HIS A 91 -6.47 -2.52 12.23
N TYR A 92 -6.01 -3.24 11.21
CA TYR A 92 -5.45 -4.57 11.38
C TYR A 92 -4.24 -4.59 12.33
N VAL A 93 -3.31 -3.64 12.16
CA VAL A 93 -2.13 -3.53 13.03
C VAL A 93 -2.53 -3.21 14.46
N ASP A 94 -3.49 -2.31 14.67
CA ASP A 94 -3.99 -1.95 16.00
C ASP A 94 -4.67 -3.13 16.71
N ASP A 95 -5.47 -3.92 15.97
CA ASP A 95 -6.12 -5.10 16.49
C ASP A 95 -5.10 -6.20 16.83
N LEU A 96 -4.12 -6.45 15.96
CA LEU A 96 -3.01 -7.35 16.26
C LEU A 96 -2.26 -6.93 17.51
N ARG A 97 -1.90 -5.65 17.62
CA ARG A 97 -1.21 -5.10 18.79
C ARG A 97 -2.03 -5.33 20.06
N ARG A 98 -3.34 -5.11 20.01
CA ARG A 98 -4.25 -5.34 21.13
C ARG A 98 -4.26 -6.81 21.57
N ILE A 99 -4.33 -7.74 20.62
CA ILE A 99 -4.29 -9.18 20.88
C ILE A 99 -2.95 -9.55 21.54
N THR A 100 -1.82 -9.11 20.98
CA THR A 100 -0.48 -9.43 21.52
C THR A 100 -0.27 -8.88 22.93
N LEU A 101 -0.76 -7.68 23.24
CA LEU A 101 -0.67 -7.09 24.59
C LEU A 101 -1.57 -7.81 25.61
N THR A 102 -2.68 -8.41 25.16
CA THR A 102 -3.63 -9.11 26.02
C THR A 102 -3.24 -10.59 26.22
N SER A 103 -2.45 -11.16 25.30
CA SER A 103 -1.97 -12.53 25.40
C SER A 103 -1.03 -12.73 26.61
N ARG A 104 -1.24 -13.81 27.36
CA ARG A 104 -0.58 -14.09 28.65
C ARG A 104 0.95 -14.25 28.55
N GLU A 105 1.48 -14.63 27.39
CA GLU A 105 2.92 -14.80 27.18
C GLU A 105 3.71 -13.48 27.32
N THR A 106 3.10 -12.35 26.97
CA THR A 106 3.72 -11.01 27.09
C THR A 106 3.69 -10.47 28.53
N ARG A 107 2.88 -11.06 29.43
CA ARG A 107 2.78 -10.64 30.84
C ARG A 107 3.79 -11.32 31.77
N ILE A 108 4.45 -12.40 31.33
CA ILE A 108 5.34 -13.21 32.20
C ILE A 108 6.79 -12.66 32.19
N GLN A 109 7.13 -11.72 31.31
CA GLN A 109 8.42 -11.01 31.33
C GLN A 109 8.22 -9.53 31.68
N ARG A 110 7.97 -9.23 32.96
CA ARG A 110 8.24 -7.92 33.56
C ARG A 110 8.82 -8.10 34.94
#